data_AF-A0A7Z9K5R0-F1
#
_entry.id   AF-A0A7Z9K5R0-F1
#
_cell.length_a   1.000
_cell.length_b   1.000
_cell.length_c   1.000
_cell.angle_alpha   90.00
_cell.angle_beta   90.00
_cell.angle_gamma   90.00
#
_symmetry.space_group_name_H-M   'P 1'
#
loop_
_entity.id
_entity.type
_entity.pdbx_description
1 polymer ?
#
loop_
_entity_poly.entity_id
_entity_poly.type
_entity_poly.pdbx_seq_one_letter_code
_entity_poly.pdbx_strand_id
1 'polypeptide(L)'
;HEKAKFEDRLPAARRFAQENSINEFFPGDGSRYGIITQGGTYSVVLRALRRLGMADAFGNTEVPILCLNLVYPLIPEEIETFITHKDQILVVEEGNPNFIESQIAEIAQRGKIECVIHGKDLLPMAGEYVSNVVREGVASFLTEVLPDGQQSVAGLAEAAIENEKVVAQSYIVEPMPPRPPSFCTGCPERPIMAALKLLMKERGKFHISMDIGCNLFGSLPPFNVGNTVMGYGLSLASSGAVGPNLDQPNVAIMGDGGFWHNGLTTGVINARWNEYDSVLIILDNGYAAATGQHLLPSSGITPKGLSSLVTIENALRGVGVKWIKYVDSYSLQDAKNVIADALDARDQGLRVVISNNECMLARQRRERPAKAEALNTGKTVIQEIFGVDEEVCTGDHSCMRLNGCPSLTLKESSDPFKETPVAHVNDGCVACGHCGEVAHAAQLCPSFYKAEAIRNPGVLRTIFSKINRSLLTAVGA
;
A
#
# COMPACT_ATOMS: atom_id res chain seq x y z
N HIS A 1 33.34 -6.24 18.41
CA HIS A 1 31.96 -5.83 18.08
C HIS A 1 31.11 -7.03 17.63
N GLU A 2 31.63 -7.92 16.80
CA GLU A 2 30.93 -9.14 16.36
C GLU A 2 30.72 -10.18 17.47
N LYS A 3 31.75 -10.50 18.28
CA LYS A 3 31.61 -11.41 19.43
C LYS A 3 30.47 -11.01 20.38
N ALA A 4 30.41 -9.73 20.75
CA ALA A 4 29.34 -9.17 21.57
C ALA A 4 27.93 -9.34 20.97
N LYS A 5 27.79 -9.50 19.64
CA LYS A 5 26.49 -9.81 19.02
C LYS A 5 25.98 -11.17 19.52
N PHE A 6 26.85 -12.17 19.58
CA PHE A 6 26.49 -13.54 19.91
C PHE A 6 26.61 -13.86 21.40
N GLU A 7 27.61 -13.30 22.08
CA GLU A 7 27.86 -13.55 23.50
C GLU A 7 26.95 -12.71 24.41
N ASP A 8 26.62 -11.46 24.00
CA ASP A 8 25.87 -10.52 24.85
C ASP A 8 24.48 -10.17 24.30
N ARG A 9 24.41 -9.64 23.06
CA ARG A 9 23.20 -9.00 22.54
C ARG A 9 22.11 -10.00 22.15
N LEU A 10 22.46 -11.08 21.45
CA LEU A 10 21.49 -12.10 21.05
C LEU A 10 20.88 -12.82 22.27
N PRO A 11 21.67 -13.25 23.27
CA PRO A 11 21.10 -13.79 24.51
C PRO A 11 20.28 -12.77 25.29
N ALA A 12 20.69 -11.50 25.33
CA ALA A 12 19.92 -10.43 25.97
C ALA A 12 18.56 -10.20 25.27
N ALA A 13 18.53 -10.23 23.94
CA ALA A 13 17.29 -10.10 23.18
C ALA A 13 16.32 -11.26 23.47
N ARG A 14 16.81 -12.50 23.55
CA ARG A 14 16.02 -13.67 23.94
C ARG A 14 15.46 -13.54 25.36
N ARG A 15 16.32 -13.20 26.34
CA ARG A 15 15.90 -13.00 27.74
C ARG A 15 14.84 -11.92 27.85
N PHE A 16 15.06 -10.77 27.21
CA PHE A 16 14.07 -9.69 27.20
C PHE A 16 12.73 -10.16 26.63
N ALA A 17 12.76 -10.92 25.53
CA ALA A 17 11.54 -11.42 24.90
C ALA A 17 10.78 -12.42 25.79
N GLN A 18 11.50 -13.33 26.47
CA GLN A 18 10.92 -14.27 27.43
C GLN A 18 10.32 -13.54 28.65
N GLU A 19 11.11 -12.64 29.28
CA GLU A 19 10.70 -11.88 30.47
C GLU A 19 9.47 -11.00 30.21
N ASN A 20 9.27 -10.56 28.97
CA ASN A 20 8.12 -9.73 28.57
C ASN A 20 7.03 -10.53 27.84
N SER A 21 7.15 -11.86 27.75
CA SER A 21 6.17 -12.73 27.08
C SER A 21 5.80 -12.21 25.68
N ILE A 22 6.82 -11.86 24.89
CA ILE A 22 6.61 -11.31 23.54
C ILE A 22 5.90 -12.32 22.64
N ASN A 23 6.34 -13.59 22.68
CA ASN A 23 5.62 -14.69 22.04
C ASN A 23 4.45 -15.13 22.91
N GLU A 24 3.38 -15.58 22.27
CA GLU A 24 2.14 -15.96 22.94
C GLU A 24 1.89 -17.46 22.85
N PHE A 25 1.47 -18.05 23.97
CA PHE A 25 1.13 -19.47 24.08
C PHE A 25 -0.37 -19.63 24.26
N PHE A 26 -1.00 -20.36 23.34
CA PHE A 26 -2.39 -20.76 23.43
C PHE A 26 -2.41 -22.26 23.76
N PRO A 27 -2.79 -22.64 25.00
CA PRO A 27 -2.54 -23.99 25.51
C PRO A 27 -3.37 -25.09 24.85
N GLY A 28 -4.52 -24.74 24.25
CA GLY A 28 -5.49 -25.71 23.73
C GLY A 28 -5.97 -26.69 24.80
N ASP A 29 -6.31 -27.92 24.39
CA ASP A 29 -6.84 -28.99 25.25
C ASP A 29 -5.77 -29.97 25.79
N GLY A 30 -4.48 -29.69 25.57
CA GLY A 30 -3.39 -30.62 25.91
C GLY A 30 -3.17 -31.73 24.87
N SER A 31 -3.72 -31.60 23.67
CA SER A 31 -3.48 -32.50 22.52
C SER A 31 -2.00 -32.78 22.24
N ARG A 32 -1.71 -33.95 21.66
CA ARG A 32 -0.35 -34.34 21.21
C ARG A 32 0.06 -33.71 19.87
N TYR A 33 -0.65 -32.70 19.40
CA TYR A 33 -0.27 -31.91 18.23
C TYR A 33 -0.37 -30.41 18.52
N GLY A 34 0.18 -29.58 17.63
CA GLY A 34 0.12 -28.13 17.78
C GLY A 34 0.51 -27.37 16.51
N ILE A 35 0.28 -26.07 16.50
CA ILE A 35 0.65 -25.19 15.41
C ILE A 35 1.65 -24.15 15.93
N ILE A 36 2.74 -23.92 15.19
CA ILE A 36 3.63 -22.78 15.40
C ILE A 36 3.42 -21.83 14.23
N THR A 37 3.19 -20.54 14.48
CA THR A 37 2.87 -19.57 13.43
C THR A 37 3.56 -18.24 13.67
N GLN A 38 3.90 -17.52 12.60
CA GLN A 38 4.36 -16.13 12.72
C GLN A 38 3.22 -15.25 13.25
N GLY A 39 3.54 -14.21 14.03
CA GLY A 39 2.51 -13.30 14.57
C GLY A 39 1.62 -12.68 13.50
N GLY A 40 2.19 -12.34 12.34
CA GLY A 40 1.45 -11.81 11.18
C GLY A 40 0.43 -12.78 10.58
N THR A 41 0.67 -14.10 10.68
CA THR A 41 -0.19 -15.15 10.13
C THR A 41 -1.17 -15.73 11.14
N TYR A 42 -1.05 -15.39 12.43
CA TYR A 42 -1.90 -15.91 13.51
C TYR A 42 -3.40 -15.75 13.24
N SER A 43 -3.85 -14.55 12.84
CA SER A 43 -5.27 -14.32 12.54
C SER A 43 -5.76 -15.13 11.34
N VAL A 44 -4.89 -15.44 10.39
CA VAL A 44 -5.22 -16.30 9.23
C VAL A 44 -5.39 -17.74 9.68
N VAL A 45 -4.49 -18.23 10.55
CA VAL A 45 -4.58 -19.56 11.16
C VAL A 45 -5.86 -19.71 11.98
N LEU A 46 -6.17 -18.76 12.87
CA LEU A 46 -7.42 -18.79 13.65
C LEU A 46 -8.66 -18.81 12.76
N ARG A 47 -8.65 -18.03 11.67
CA ARG A 47 -9.76 -18.00 10.73
C ARG A 47 -9.89 -19.31 9.96
N ALA A 48 -8.78 -19.98 9.63
CA ALA A 48 -8.79 -21.33 9.08
C ALA A 48 -9.39 -22.33 10.07
N LEU A 49 -8.91 -22.35 11.32
CA LEU A 49 -9.44 -23.21 12.38
C LEU A 49 -10.94 -23.00 12.61
N ARG A 50 -11.40 -21.75 12.64
CA ARG A 50 -12.83 -21.43 12.77
C ARG A 50 -13.66 -22.00 11.63
N ARG A 51 -13.16 -21.91 10.38
CA ARG A 51 -13.83 -22.46 9.20
C ARG A 51 -13.90 -23.98 9.25
N LEU A 52 -12.91 -24.62 9.86
CA LEU A 52 -12.83 -26.07 10.06
C LEU A 52 -13.56 -26.56 11.33
N GLY A 53 -14.24 -25.66 12.06
CA GLY A 53 -14.95 -26.00 13.29
C GLY A 53 -14.08 -26.18 14.53
N MET A 54 -12.79 -25.85 14.45
CA MET A 54 -11.79 -26.01 15.52
C MET A 54 -11.56 -24.73 16.34
N ALA A 55 -12.25 -23.64 15.99
CA ALA A 55 -12.25 -22.41 16.76
C ALA A 55 -13.62 -21.73 16.71
N ASP A 56 -13.95 -20.97 17.75
CA ASP A 56 -15.19 -20.19 17.80
C ASP A 56 -15.06 -18.80 17.15
N ALA A 57 -16.13 -18.00 17.24
CA ALA A 57 -16.14 -16.66 16.68
C ALA A 57 -15.27 -15.64 17.43
N PHE A 58 -14.88 -15.95 18.67
CA PHE A 58 -14.06 -15.13 19.55
C PHE A 58 -12.57 -15.52 19.50
N GLY A 59 -12.22 -16.58 18.75
CA GLY A 59 -10.86 -17.06 18.62
C GLY A 59 -10.45 -18.08 19.68
N ASN A 60 -11.40 -18.60 20.46
CA ASN A 60 -11.12 -19.72 21.37
C ASN A 60 -10.95 -20.99 20.53
N THR A 61 -9.87 -21.72 20.76
CA THR A 61 -9.56 -22.96 20.05
C THR A 61 -8.99 -23.99 21.01
N GLU A 62 -9.30 -25.25 20.77
CA GLU A 62 -8.71 -26.40 21.47
C GLU A 62 -7.36 -26.79 20.86
N VAL A 63 -7.03 -26.27 19.66
CA VAL A 63 -5.74 -26.51 19.01
C VAL A 63 -4.65 -25.70 19.72
N PRO A 64 -3.60 -26.33 20.25
CA PRO A 64 -2.50 -25.61 20.88
C PRO A 64 -1.70 -24.79 19.85
N ILE A 65 -1.42 -23.53 20.14
CA ILE A 65 -0.70 -22.61 19.22
C ILE A 65 0.44 -21.91 19.94
N LEU A 66 1.62 -21.91 19.33
CA LEU A 66 2.72 -20.99 19.65
C LEU A 66 2.76 -19.88 18.59
N CYS A 67 2.44 -18.65 19.01
CA CYS A 67 2.47 -17.47 18.15
C CYS A 67 3.81 -16.74 18.32
N LEU A 68 4.63 -16.78 17.26
CA LEU A 68 5.94 -16.16 17.20
C LEU A 68 5.82 -14.69 16.77
N ASN A 69 5.59 -13.79 17.73
CA ASN A 69 5.68 -12.35 17.52
C ASN A 69 7.13 -11.87 17.35
N LEU A 70 8.09 -12.64 17.87
CA LEU A 70 9.52 -12.49 17.59
C LEU A 70 10.00 -13.66 16.71
N VAL A 71 10.19 -13.39 15.41
CA VAL A 71 10.67 -14.41 14.45
C VAL A 71 12.20 -14.48 14.34
N TYR A 72 12.93 -13.47 14.84
CA TYR A 72 14.39 -13.53 14.95
C TYR A 72 14.90 -12.66 16.11
N PRO A 73 15.73 -13.20 17.01
CA PRO A 73 16.06 -14.62 17.13
C PRO A 73 14.88 -15.45 17.64
N LEU A 74 14.77 -16.70 17.18
CA LEU A 74 13.93 -17.69 17.86
C LEU A 74 14.47 -17.97 19.27
N ILE A 75 13.57 -18.37 20.16
CA ILE A 75 13.83 -18.69 21.56
C ILE A 75 13.72 -20.22 21.71
N PRO A 76 14.85 -20.95 21.74
CA PRO A 76 14.85 -22.41 21.79
C PRO A 76 14.03 -22.97 22.95
N GLU A 77 14.13 -22.36 24.13
CA GLU A 77 13.49 -22.85 25.35
C GLU A 77 11.95 -22.81 25.25
N GLU A 78 11.40 -21.79 24.58
CA GLU A 78 9.95 -21.66 24.33
C GLU A 78 9.47 -22.71 23.33
N ILE A 79 10.23 -22.92 22.25
CA ILE A 79 9.93 -23.91 21.23
C ILE A 79 10.01 -25.31 21.83
N GLU A 80 11.10 -25.65 22.52
CA GLU A 80 11.29 -26.92 23.21
C GLU A 80 10.14 -27.20 24.19
N THR A 81 9.77 -26.21 25.02
CA THR A 81 8.63 -26.32 25.94
C THR A 81 7.33 -26.64 25.20
N PHE A 82 7.09 -26.02 24.04
CA PHE A 82 5.89 -26.26 23.26
C PHE A 82 5.86 -27.65 22.62
N ILE A 83 6.98 -28.12 22.08
CA ILE A 83 7.05 -29.36 21.28
C ILE A 83 7.33 -30.62 22.09
N THR A 84 7.86 -30.52 23.33
CA THR A 84 8.29 -31.67 24.14
C THR A 84 7.21 -32.74 24.34
N HIS A 85 5.93 -32.35 24.39
CA HIS A 85 4.80 -33.26 24.58
C HIS A 85 3.95 -33.46 23.32
N LYS A 86 4.52 -33.14 22.15
CA LYS A 86 3.83 -33.20 20.86
C LYS A 86 4.45 -34.26 19.96
N ASP A 87 3.61 -35.05 19.33
CA ASP A 87 3.99 -36.04 18.32
C ASP A 87 4.26 -35.35 17.00
N GLN A 88 3.43 -34.36 16.66
CA GLN A 88 3.51 -33.63 15.41
C GLN A 88 3.16 -32.15 15.58
N ILE A 89 3.81 -31.28 14.82
CA ILE A 89 3.45 -29.87 14.73
C ILE A 89 3.36 -29.42 13.27
N LEU A 90 2.59 -28.36 13.04
CA LEU A 90 2.57 -27.62 11.79
C LEU A 90 3.18 -26.23 11.98
N VAL A 91 4.21 -25.91 11.20
CA VAL A 91 4.83 -24.58 11.14
C VAL A 91 4.19 -23.78 10.00
N VAL A 92 3.39 -22.80 10.35
CA VAL A 92 2.80 -21.84 9.42
C VAL A 92 3.75 -20.64 9.26
N GLU A 93 4.67 -20.77 8.31
CA GLU A 93 5.64 -19.72 7.93
C GLU A 93 5.30 -19.19 6.53
N GLU A 94 4.98 -17.90 6.44
CA GLU A 94 4.85 -17.19 5.17
C GLU A 94 6.23 -16.72 4.69
N GLY A 95 6.48 -16.92 3.38
CA GLY A 95 7.75 -16.60 2.74
C GLY A 95 8.53 -17.82 2.28
N ASN A 96 9.60 -17.54 1.54
CA ASN A 96 10.56 -18.49 0.98
C ASN A 96 11.97 -17.93 1.17
N PRO A 97 12.96 -18.72 1.64
CA PRO A 97 12.88 -20.10 2.16
C PRO A 97 12.18 -20.27 3.52
N ASN A 98 12.02 -21.53 3.94
CA ASN A 98 11.43 -21.96 5.22
C ASN A 98 12.43 -21.88 6.39
N PHE A 99 12.87 -20.66 6.70
CA PHE A 99 13.90 -20.42 7.70
C PHE A 99 13.46 -20.73 9.14
N ILE A 100 12.19 -20.49 9.47
CA ILE A 100 11.65 -20.76 10.81
C ILE A 100 11.45 -22.26 10.98
N GLU A 101 10.81 -22.93 10.01
CA GLU A 101 10.63 -24.39 10.00
C GLU A 101 11.98 -25.12 10.16
N SER A 102 12.97 -24.74 9.36
CA SER A 102 14.32 -25.34 9.39
C SER A 102 15.01 -25.13 10.75
N GLN A 103 14.88 -23.95 11.36
CA GLN A 103 15.45 -23.67 12.68
C GLN A 103 14.72 -24.42 13.80
N ILE A 104 13.40 -24.59 13.71
CA ILE A 104 12.62 -25.40 14.67
C ILE A 104 13.05 -26.86 14.59
N ALA A 105 13.26 -27.40 13.37
CA ALA A 105 13.80 -28.74 13.19
C ALA A 105 15.20 -28.91 13.79
N GLU A 106 16.07 -27.91 13.62
CA GLU A 106 17.38 -27.90 14.26
C GLU A 106 17.28 -27.86 15.79
N ILE A 107 16.38 -27.06 16.36
CA ILE A 107 16.14 -26.98 17.81
C ILE A 107 15.66 -28.34 18.34
N ALA A 108 14.65 -28.94 17.71
CA ALA A 108 14.13 -30.25 18.10
C ALA A 108 15.22 -31.33 18.06
N GLN A 109 16.02 -31.36 16.99
CA GLN A 109 17.12 -32.32 16.83
C GLN A 109 18.22 -32.14 17.89
N ARG A 110 18.58 -30.89 18.21
CA ARG A 110 19.58 -30.58 19.25
C ARG A 110 19.08 -30.91 20.66
N GLY A 111 17.81 -30.61 20.93
CA GLY A 111 17.11 -30.96 22.17
C GLY A 111 16.80 -32.45 22.30
N LYS A 112 17.00 -33.25 21.23
CA LYS A 112 16.63 -34.67 21.14
C LYS A 112 15.16 -34.91 21.44
N ILE A 113 14.30 -34.02 20.94
CA ILE A 113 12.85 -34.12 21.09
C ILE A 113 12.29 -34.86 19.89
N GLU A 114 11.59 -35.96 20.13
CA GLU A 114 10.89 -36.72 19.10
C GLU A 114 9.57 -36.03 18.76
N CYS A 115 9.56 -35.22 17.70
CA CYS A 115 8.39 -34.54 17.18
C CYS A 115 8.52 -34.41 15.65
N VAL A 116 7.48 -34.81 14.91
CA VAL A 116 7.40 -34.62 13.45
C VAL A 116 7.05 -33.17 13.16
N ILE A 117 7.81 -32.53 12.28
CA ILE A 117 7.63 -31.12 11.96
C ILE A 117 7.15 -31.01 10.52
N HIS A 118 5.90 -30.60 10.36
CA HIS A 118 5.31 -30.23 9.09
C HIS A 118 5.40 -28.72 8.90
N GLY A 119 5.33 -28.30 7.65
CA GLY A 119 5.26 -26.90 7.24
C GLY A 119 5.05 -26.86 5.74
N LYS A 120 6.13 -26.74 4.98
CA LYS A 120 6.08 -26.58 3.53
C LYS A 120 5.82 -27.85 2.71
N ASP A 121 5.77 -29.00 3.36
CA ASP A 121 5.22 -30.23 2.81
C ASP A 121 3.69 -30.18 2.70
N LEU A 122 3.02 -29.45 3.61
CA LEU A 122 1.56 -29.25 3.63
C LEU A 122 1.12 -27.85 3.16
N LEU A 123 2.05 -26.89 3.13
CA LEU A 123 1.80 -25.50 2.72
C LEU A 123 2.72 -25.12 1.55
N PRO A 124 2.29 -24.24 0.63
CA PRO A 124 3.10 -23.91 -0.53
C PRO A 124 4.38 -23.15 -0.17
N MET A 125 5.48 -23.47 -0.86
CA MET A 125 6.76 -22.76 -0.73
C MET A 125 6.64 -21.28 -1.10
N ALA A 126 5.87 -20.95 -2.13
CA ALA A 126 5.75 -19.61 -2.69
C ALA A 126 4.28 -19.22 -2.88
N GLY A 127 4.02 -17.92 -2.87
CA GLY A 127 2.68 -17.34 -2.92
C GLY A 127 2.32 -16.65 -1.61
N GLU A 128 1.18 -15.99 -1.61
CA GLU A 128 0.63 -15.29 -0.44
C GLU A 128 -0.20 -16.26 0.40
N TYR A 129 -0.03 -16.23 1.72
CA TYR A 129 -0.79 -17.06 2.65
C TYR A 129 -2.17 -16.46 2.93
N VAL A 130 -2.99 -16.41 1.89
CA VAL A 130 -4.40 -16.04 2.02
C VAL A 130 -5.17 -17.11 2.81
N SER A 131 -6.36 -16.75 3.32
CA SER A 131 -7.14 -17.62 4.21
C SER A 131 -7.38 -19.03 3.67
N ASN A 132 -7.58 -19.19 2.35
CA ASN A 132 -7.86 -20.50 1.77
C ASN A 132 -6.62 -21.39 1.71
N VAL A 133 -5.47 -20.83 1.35
CA VAL A 133 -4.19 -21.56 1.27
C VAL A 133 -3.81 -22.11 2.64
N VAL A 134 -3.86 -21.27 3.68
CA VAL A 134 -3.57 -21.71 5.05
C VAL A 134 -4.60 -22.73 5.53
N ARG A 135 -5.88 -22.53 5.21
CA ARG A 135 -6.95 -23.46 5.59
C ARG A 135 -6.76 -24.85 4.98
N GLU A 136 -6.38 -24.95 3.71
CA GLU A 136 -6.14 -26.24 3.05
C GLU A 136 -4.97 -27.00 3.70
N GLY A 137 -3.86 -26.33 4.01
CA GLY A 137 -2.73 -26.93 4.72
C GLY A 137 -3.08 -27.33 6.15
N VAL A 138 -3.81 -26.47 6.89
CA VAL A 138 -4.29 -26.77 8.24
C VAL A 138 -5.28 -27.94 8.22
N ALA A 139 -6.19 -28.01 7.26
CA ALA A 139 -7.14 -29.12 7.13
C ALA A 139 -6.41 -30.45 6.86
N SER A 140 -5.39 -30.43 6.00
CA SER A 140 -4.55 -31.60 5.71
C SER A 140 -3.82 -32.08 6.97
N PHE A 141 -3.18 -31.16 7.70
CA PHE A 141 -2.53 -31.47 8.98
C PHE A 141 -3.51 -32.04 10.01
N LEU A 142 -4.67 -31.40 10.20
CA LEU A 142 -5.69 -31.85 11.14
C LEU A 142 -6.24 -33.23 10.79
N THR A 143 -6.38 -33.55 9.50
CA THR A 143 -6.81 -34.89 9.05
C THR A 143 -5.81 -35.97 9.45
N GLU A 144 -4.50 -35.64 9.49
CA GLU A 144 -3.45 -36.58 9.89
C GLU A 144 -3.38 -36.77 11.41
N VAL A 145 -3.54 -35.70 12.19
CA VAL A 145 -3.29 -35.72 13.65
C VAL A 145 -4.53 -35.96 14.52
N LEU A 146 -5.73 -35.68 14.01
CA LEU A 146 -6.95 -35.90 14.77
C LEU A 146 -7.26 -37.41 14.87
N PRO A 147 -7.86 -37.89 15.97
CA PRO A 147 -8.36 -39.26 16.06
C PRO A 147 -9.49 -39.53 15.05
N ASP A 148 -9.67 -40.78 14.61
CA ASP A 148 -10.65 -41.21 13.58
C ASP A 148 -12.09 -40.67 13.76
N GLY A 149 -12.52 -40.35 14.98
CA GLY A 149 -13.83 -39.72 15.25
C GLY A 149 -13.91 -38.22 14.93
N GLN A 150 -12.80 -37.49 15.03
CA GLN A 150 -12.69 -36.05 14.76
C GLN A 150 -12.09 -35.74 13.38
N GLN A 151 -11.36 -36.67 12.76
CA GLN A 151 -10.89 -36.57 11.37
C GLN A 151 -12.04 -36.26 10.39
N SER A 152 -13.23 -36.76 10.69
CA SER A 152 -14.44 -36.48 9.90
C SER A 152 -14.81 -34.99 9.89
N VAL A 153 -14.59 -34.23 10.97
CA VAL A 153 -15.15 -32.88 11.10
C VAL A 153 -14.40 -31.88 10.22
N ALA A 154 -13.07 -31.86 10.26
CA ALA A 154 -12.27 -30.93 9.46
C ALA A 154 -12.41 -31.24 7.96
N GLY A 155 -12.36 -32.53 7.57
CA GLY A 155 -12.55 -32.95 6.18
C GLY A 155 -13.98 -32.68 5.66
N LEU A 156 -15.01 -32.90 6.48
CA LEU A 156 -16.40 -32.60 6.11
C LEU A 156 -16.64 -31.09 6.01
N ALA A 157 -16.07 -30.29 6.93
CA ALA A 157 -16.16 -28.83 6.87
C ALA A 157 -15.48 -28.29 5.61
N GLU A 158 -14.31 -28.83 5.26
CA GLU A 158 -13.60 -28.47 4.03
C GLU A 158 -14.44 -28.80 2.78
N ALA A 159 -14.99 -30.01 2.71
CA ALA A 159 -15.87 -30.43 1.62
C ALA A 159 -17.15 -29.59 1.54
N ALA A 160 -17.74 -29.21 2.68
CA ALA A 160 -18.91 -28.34 2.73
C ALA A 160 -18.60 -26.95 2.19
N ILE A 161 -17.46 -26.36 2.56
CA ILE A 161 -17.03 -25.05 2.05
C ILE A 161 -16.83 -25.08 0.53
N GLU A 162 -16.20 -26.14 0.00
CA GLU A 162 -16.00 -26.23 -1.45
C GLU A 162 -17.33 -26.39 -2.19
N ASN A 163 -18.28 -27.15 -1.63
CA ASN A 163 -19.63 -27.25 -2.19
C ASN A 163 -20.38 -25.90 -2.15
N GLU A 164 -20.33 -25.18 -1.03
CA GLU A 164 -20.90 -23.83 -0.91
C GLU A 164 -20.32 -22.85 -1.93
N LYS A 165 -19.02 -22.96 -2.21
CA LYS A 165 -18.34 -22.14 -3.23
C LYS A 165 -18.85 -22.45 -4.63
N VAL A 166 -19.03 -23.73 -4.99
CA VAL A 166 -19.63 -24.13 -6.27
C VAL A 166 -21.06 -23.60 -6.41
N VAL A 167 -21.86 -23.71 -5.36
CA VAL A 167 -23.22 -23.16 -5.33
C VAL A 167 -23.20 -21.63 -5.44
N ALA A 168 -22.34 -20.95 -4.69
CA ALA A 168 -22.20 -19.49 -4.74
C ALA A 168 -21.81 -18.99 -6.14
N GLN A 169 -20.90 -19.69 -6.82
CA GLN A 169 -20.51 -19.37 -8.20
C GLN A 169 -21.69 -19.48 -9.17
N SER A 170 -22.65 -20.38 -8.91
CA SER A 170 -23.86 -20.47 -9.75
C SER A 170 -24.77 -19.24 -9.68
N TYR A 171 -24.70 -18.45 -8.60
CA TYR A 171 -25.44 -17.19 -8.47
C TYR A 171 -24.72 -15.98 -9.08
N ILE A 172 -23.45 -16.11 -9.42
CA ILE A 172 -22.61 -15.03 -9.95
C ILE A 172 -22.60 -15.15 -11.48
N VAL A 173 -23.50 -14.39 -12.13
CA VAL A 173 -23.66 -14.39 -13.59
C VAL A 173 -22.45 -13.75 -14.30
N GLU A 174 -21.82 -12.76 -13.65
CA GLU A 174 -20.67 -12.04 -14.20
C GLU A 174 -19.48 -12.10 -13.23
N PRO A 175 -18.23 -12.18 -13.74
CA PRO A 175 -17.05 -12.15 -12.88
C PRO A 175 -17.03 -10.91 -11.99
N MET A 176 -16.73 -11.11 -10.71
CA MET A 176 -16.57 -9.99 -9.78
C MET A 176 -15.46 -9.05 -10.28
N PRO A 177 -15.71 -7.73 -10.36
CA PRO A 177 -14.72 -6.79 -10.85
C PRO A 177 -13.46 -6.83 -9.97
N PRO A 178 -12.26 -6.82 -10.56
CA PRO A 178 -11.02 -6.81 -9.80
C PRO A 178 -10.90 -5.52 -8.98
N ARG A 179 -10.32 -5.63 -7.79
CA ARG A 179 -10.02 -4.48 -6.92
C ARG A 179 -8.50 -4.29 -6.81
N PRO A 180 -7.83 -3.78 -7.86
CA PRO A 180 -6.40 -3.55 -7.80
C PRO A 180 -6.08 -2.51 -6.72
N PRO A 181 -4.91 -2.63 -6.05
CA PRO A 181 -4.36 -1.56 -5.24
C PRO A 181 -4.38 -0.22 -5.98
N SER A 182 -4.79 0.84 -5.29
CA SER A 182 -4.91 2.18 -5.87
C SER A 182 -4.46 3.24 -4.87
N PHE A 183 -4.16 4.43 -5.38
CA PHE A 183 -3.76 5.57 -4.57
C PHE A 183 -4.89 6.04 -3.64
N CYS A 184 -4.52 6.68 -2.53
CA CYS A 184 -5.49 7.32 -1.63
C CYS A 184 -6.23 8.48 -2.32
N THR A 185 -7.38 8.88 -1.75
CA THR A 185 -8.06 10.12 -2.16
C THR A 185 -7.12 11.31 -1.99
N GLY A 186 -6.95 12.10 -3.05
CA GLY A 186 -6.06 13.26 -3.07
C GLY A 186 -4.57 12.93 -3.01
N CYS A 187 -4.14 11.71 -3.35
CA CYS A 187 -2.72 11.39 -3.41
C CYS A 187 -1.96 12.27 -4.43
N PRO A 188 -0.79 12.85 -4.06
CA PRO A 188 0.01 13.69 -4.95
C PRO A 188 0.78 12.91 -6.03
N GLU A 189 0.84 11.59 -5.96
CA GLU A 189 1.52 10.79 -7.00
C GLU A 189 0.61 10.54 -8.22
N ARG A 190 -0.70 10.65 -8.01
CA ARG A 190 -1.75 10.42 -9.00
C ARG A 190 -1.60 11.28 -10.27
N PRO A 191 -1.33 12.59 -10.16
CA PRO A 191 -1.19 13.43 -11.35
C PRO A 191 0.03 13.10 -12.19
N ILE A 192 1.11 12.63 -11.57
CA ILE A 192 2.30 12.21 -12.31
C ILE A 192 1.98 10.98 -13.16
N MET A 193 1.24 10.02 -12.62
CA MET A 193 0.78 8.85 -13.39
C MET A 193 -0.18 9.24 -14.51
N ALA A 194 -1.07 10.21 -14.27
CA ALA A 194 -1.95 10.76 -15.30
C ALA A 194 -1.17 11.47 -16.41
N ALA A 195 -0.17 12.29 -16.06
CA ALA A 195 0.70 12.98 -17.00
C ALA A 195 1.47 12.00 -17.89
N LEU A 196 2.06 10.96 -17.30
CA LEU A 196 2.76 9.91 -18.02
C LEU A 196 1.83 9.16 -18.98
N LYS A 197 0.61 8.81 -18.53
CA LYS A 197 -0.38 8.16 -19.38
C LYS A 197 -0.78 9.02 -20.58
N LEU A 198 -0.98 10.33 -20.38
CA LEU A 198 -1.27 11.27 -21.46
C LEU A 198 -0.09 11.39 -22.43
N LEU A 199 1.14 11.52 -21.92
CA LEU A 199 2.35 11.55 -22.74
C LEU A 199 2.54 10.25 -23.54
N MET A 200 2.26 9.09 -22.95
CA MET A 200 2.36 7.81 -23.67
C MET A 200 1.33 7.70 -24.80
N LYS A 201 0.15 8.33 -24.63
CA LYS A 201 -0.84 8.44 -25.70
C LYS A 201 -0.36 9.35 -26.85
N GLU A 202 0.31 10.45 -26.52
CA GLU A 202 0.80 11.44 -27.48
C GLU A 202 2.08 11.02 -28.20
N ARG A 203 3.00 10.34 -27.50
CA ARG A 203 4.38 10.10 -27.94
C ARG A 203 4.72 8.61 -28.11
N GLY A 204 3.78 7.71 -27.83
CA GLY A 204 4.00 6.26 -27.87
C GLY A 204 4.47 5.70 -26.52
N LYS A 205 4.73 4.39 -26.49
CA LYS A 205 5.07 3.68 -25.25
C LYS A 205 6.46 4.10 -24.74
N PHE A 206 6.57 4.18 -23.42
CA PHE A 206 7.83 4.30 -22.70
C PHE A 206 8.10 3.01 -21.93
N HIS A 207 9.37 2.74 -21.67
CA HIS A 207 9.73 1.83 -20.60
C HIS A 207 9.80 2.61 -19.28
N ILE A 208 8.99 2.21 -18.31
CA ILE A 208 8.96 2.82 -16.99
C ILE A 208 9.40 1.77 -15.96
N SER A 209 10.61 1.94 -15.42
CA SER A 209 11.09 1.19 -14.27
C SER A 209 10.51 1.81 -12.99
N MET A 210 9.68 1.04 -12.29
CA MET A 210 9.01 1.44 -11.05
C MET A 210 9.82 0.99 -9.83
N ASP A 211 9.51 1.59 -8.68
CA ASP A 211 10.14 1.27 -7.39
C ASP A 211 9.10 0.73 -6.42
N ILE A 212 9.49 -0.09 -5.46
CA ILE A 212 8.58 -0.55 -4.40
C ILE A 212 8.10 0.66 -3.59
N GLY A 213 6.81 0.99 -3.66
CA GLY A 213 6.22 2.15 -3.00
C GLY A 213 4.81 2.45 -3.53
N CYS A 214 4.22 3.57 -3.09
CA CYS A 214 2.89 3.98 -3.58
C CYS A 214 2.86 4.10 -5.11
N ASN A 215 3.96 4.58 -5.71
CA ASN A 215 4.11 4.75 -7.15
C ASN A 215 3.81 3.46 -7.94
N LEU A 216 4.14 2.29 -7.39
CA LEU A 216 3.94 1.00 -8.04
C LEU A 216 2.46 0.74 -8.38
N PHE A 217 1.51 1.32 -7.64
CA PHE A 217 0.08 1.21 -7.95
C PHE A 217 -0.29 1.86 -9.29
N GLY A 218 0.56 2.75 -9.82
CA GLY A 218 0.45 3.28 -11.18
C GLY A 218 0.58 2.20 -12.27
N SER A 219 1.23 1.07 -11.99
CA SER A 219 1.34 -0.04 -12.95
C SER A 219 0.00 -0.73 -13.24
N LEU A 220 -1.01 -0.51 -12.38
CA LEU A 220 -2.32 -1.12 -12.45
C LEU A 220 -3.35 -0.18 -13.06
N PRO A 221 -4.53 -0.70 -13.46
CA PRO A 221 -5.65 0.14 -13.88
C PRO A 221 -6.03 1.18 -12.81
N PRO A 222 -6.41 2.41 -13.22
CA PRO A 222 -6.62 2.80 -14.61
C PRO A 222 -5.36 3.35 -15.30
N PHE A 223 -4.25 3.56 -14.61
CA PHE A 223 -3.07 4.23 -15.20
C PHE A 223 -2.34 3.32 -16.19
N ASN A 224 -2.07 2.07 -15.79
CA ASN A 224 -1.28 1.12 -16.58
C ASN A 224 0.08 1.71 -17.01
N VAL A 225 0.75 2.41 -16.09
CA VAL A 225 2.09 3.01 -16.27
C VAL A 225 3.11 2.25 -15.42
N GLY A 226 4.05 1.57 -16.06
CA GLY A 226 5.03 0.74 -15.38
C GLY A 226 5.28 -0.56 -16.12
N ASN A 227 6.54 -0.99 -16.16
CA ASN A 227 6.97 -2.17 -16.90
C ASN A 227 7.77 -3.15 -16.04
N THR A 228 8.63 -2.63 -15.16
CA THR A 228 9.52 -3.46 -14.32
C THR A 228 9.56 -2.93 -12.90
N VAL A 229 9.77 -3.84 -11.95
CA VAL A 229 10.06 -3.51 -10.54
C VAL A 229 11.19 -4.41 -10.07
N MET A 230 12.24 -3.82 -9.51
CA MET A 230 13.42 -4.56 -9.02
C MET A 230 13.48 -4.62 -7.49
N GLY A 231 13.03 -3.56 -6.81
CA GLY A 231 13.08 -3.49 -5.36
C GLY A 231 12.86 -2.06 -4.87
N TYR A 232 13.36 -1.76 -3.68
CA TYR A 232 13.21 -0.46 -3.04
C TYR A 232 14.47 0.40 -3.22
N GLY A 233 14.33 1.56 -3.87
CA GLY A 233 15.42 2.43 -4.29
C GLY A 233 16.24 1.88 -5.47
N LEU A 234 15.66 1.03 -6.31
CA LEU A 234 16.38 0.34 -7.40
C LEU A 234 15.86 0.66 -8.80
N SER A 235 14.79 1.45 -8.93
CA SER A 235 14.18 1.76 -10.23
C SER A 235 15.15 2.39 -11.24
N LEU A 236 16.00 3.33 -10.82
CA LEU A 236 17.00 3.93 -11.72
C LEU A 236 18.13 2.96 -12.09
N ALA A 237 18.56 2.11 -11.16
CA ALA A 237 19.56 1.08 -11.45
C ALA A 237 19.01 0.06 -12.47
N SER A 238 17.76 -0.38 -12.26
CA SER A 238 17.01 -1.22 -13.20
C SER A 238 16.91 -0.56 -14.58
N SER A 239 16.52 0.72 -14.61
CA SER A 239 16.41 1.52 -15.82
C SER A 239 17.74 1.58 -16.57
N GLY A 240 18.86 1.82 -15.89
CA GLY A 240 20.19 1.80 -16.52
C GLY A 240 20.59 0.45 -17.13
N ALA A 241 20.14 -0.67 -16.54
CA ALA A 241 20.44 -2.01 -17.05
C ALA A 241 19.64 -2.38 -18.32
N VAL A 242 18.36 -1.99 -18.39
CA VAL A 242 17.49 -2.34 -19.53
C VAL A 242 17.52 -1.29 -20.63
N GLY A 243 17.67 -0.01 -20.29
CA GLY A 243 17.57 1.14 -21.18
C GLY A 243 18.37 1.03 -22.48
N PRO A 244 19.68 0.70 -22.42
CA PRO A 244 20.51 0.57 -23.61
C PRO A 244 20.05 -0.48 -24.62
N ASN A 245 19.21 -1.43 -24.20
CA ASN A 245 18.68 -2.51 -25.04
C ASN A 245 17.24 -2.23 -25.52
N LEU A 246 16.71 -1.03 -25.28
CA LEU A 246 15.33 -0.67 -25.60
C LEU A 246 15.28 0.45 -26.65
N ASP A 247 14.55 0.22 -27.74
CA ASP A 247 14.28 1.22 -28.79
C ASP A 247 13.17 2.22 -28.40
N GLN A 248 12.98 2.48 -27.09
CA GLN A 248 11.97 3.39 -26.56
C GLN A 248 12.51 4.22 -25.40
N PRO A 249 11.94 5.42 -25.13
CA PRO A 249 12.34 6.22 -23.98
C PRO A 249 12.24 5.45 -22.68
N ASN A 250 13.25 5.62 -21.83
CA ASN A 250 13.39 4.91 -20.57
C ASN A 250 13.31 5.90 -19.39
N VAL A 251 12.36 5.65 -18.50
CA VAL A 251 12.04 6.50 -17.35
C VAL A 251 12.10 5.64 -16.09
N ALA A 252 12.73 6.15 -15.05
CA ALA A 252 12.67 5.58 -13.70
C ALA A 252 11.75 6.43 -12.83
N ILE A 253 10.87 5.79 -12.06
CA ILE A 253 10.08 6.46 -11.02
C ILE A 253 10.56 5.98 -9.67
N MET A 254 10.75 6.89 -8.73
CA MET A 254 11.26 6.58 -7.40
C MET A 254 10.54 7.44 -6.36
N GLY A 255 10.17 6.86 -5.22
CA GLY A 255 9.76 7.66 -4.05
C GLY A 255 10.97 8.26 -3.34
N ASP A 256 10.78 9.37 -2.63
CA ASP A 256 11.74 9.92 -1.67
C ASP A 256 12.33 8.87 -0.71
N GLY A 257 11.52 7.95 -0.21
CA GLY A 257 11.98 6.85 0.65
C GLY A 257 12.96 5.92 -0.07
N GLY A 258 12.66 5.55 -1.32
CA GLY A 258 13.54 4.76 -2.16
C GLY A 258 14.85 5.50 -2.46
N PHE A 259 14.77 6.80 -2.70
CA PHE A 259 15.92 7.68 -2.91
C PHE A 259 16.91 7.63 -1.73
N TRP A 260 16.41 7.77 -0.50
CA TRP A 260 17.24 7.75 0.71
C TRP A 260 17.68 6.35 1.15
N HIS A 261 16.98 5.30 0.73
CA HIS A 261 17.34 3.92 1.07
C HIS A 261 18.51 3.41 0.21
N ASN A 262 18.30 3.29 -1.11
CA ASN A 262 19.31 2.80 -2.06
C ASN A 262 19.46 3.70 -3.30
N GLY A 263 18.48 4.56 -3.59
CA GLY A 263 18.38 5.23 -4.88
C GLY A 263 19.53 6.19 -5.17
N LEU A 264 19.99 6.94 -4.17
CA LEU A 264 21.14 7.82 -4.32
C LEU A 264 22.41 7.03 -4.64
N THR A 265 22.71 5.99 -3.85
CA THR A 265 23.99 5.27 -3.93
C THR A 265 24.06 4.29 -5.09
N THR A 266 22.99 3.54 -5.34
CA THR A 266 22.95 2.48 -6.37
C THR A 266 22.41 2.97 -7.70
N GLY A 267 21.52 3.96 -7.70
CA GLY A 267 20.89 4.49 -8.91
C GLY A 267 21.60 5.75 -9.43
N VAL A 268 21.55 6.84 -8.68
CA VAL A 268 22.01 8.16 -9.14
C VAL A 268 23.52 8.19 -9.38
N ILE A 269 24.32 7.73 -8.41
CA ILE A 269 25.78 7.68 -8.57
C ILE A 269 26.15 6.78 -9.75
N ASN A 270 25.50 5.62 -9.90
CA ASN A 270 25.76 4.71 -11.01
C ASN A 270 25.40 5.34 -12.37
N ALA A 271 24.23 5.97 -12.49
CA ALA A 271 23.81 6.64 -13.72
C ALA A 271 24.72 7.82 -14.09
N ARG A 272 25.24 8.56 -13.09
CA ARG A 272 26.23 9.61 -13.31
C ARG A 272 27.60 9.06 -13.71
N TRP A 273 28.04 7.97 -13.09
CA TRP A 273 29.32 7.34 -13.38
C TRP A 273 29.37 6.73 -14.80
N ASN A 274 28.30 6.06 -15.21
CA ASN A 274 28.20 5.42 -16.52
C ASN A 274 27.62 6.33 -17.61
N GLU A 275 27.37 7.60 -17.31
CA GLU A 275 26.81 8.59 -18.24
C GLU A 275 25.50 8.13 -18.90
N TYR A 276 24.63 7.44 -18.15
CA TYR A 276 23.34 6.99 -18.68
C TYR A 276 22.44 8.17 -19.03
N ASP A 277 21.90 8.15 -20.25
CA ASP A 277 20.91 9.10 -20.73
C ASP A 277 19.50 8.69 -20.28
N SER A 278 19.22 8.83 -18.99
CA SER A 278 17.95 8.42 -18.36
C SER A 278 17.15 9.59 -17.80
N VAL A 279 15.84 9.41 -17.66
CA VAL A 279 14.96 10.33 -16.91
C VAL A 279 14.61 9.68 -15.57
N LEU A 280 14.87 10.35 -14.46
CA LEU A 280 14.43 9.95 -13.13
C LEU A 280 13.33 10.92 -12.65
N ILE A 281 12.17 10.38 -12.30
CA ILE A 281 11.10 11.11 -11.64
C ILE A 281 11.09 10.73 -10.17
N ILE A 282 11.37 11.69 -9.30
CA ILE A 282 11.32 11.53 -7.84
C ILE A 282 10.00 12.09 -7.34
N LEU A 283 9.24 11.25 -6.63
CA LEU A 283 8.00 11.64 -5.95
C LEU A 283 8.34 12.01 -4.50
N ASP A 284 8.53 13.30 -4.25
CA ASP A 284 8.86 13.86 -2.94
C ASP A 284 7.58 14.17 -2.17
N ASN A 285 7.09 13.17 -1.43
CA ASN A 285 5.87 13.27 -0.64
C ASN A 285 6.13 13.51 0.86
N GLY A 286 7.41 13.55 1.25
CA GLY A 286 7.93 13.84 2.58
C GLY A 286 8.07 12.61 3.48
N TYR A 287 7.75 11.39 3.01
CA TYR A 287 7.67 10.19 3.86
C TYR A 287 7.92 8.89 3.08
N ALA A 288 8.41 7.85 3.77
CA ALA A 288 8.23 6.48 3.29
C ALA A 288 6.75 6.05 3.45
N ALA A 289 5.88 6.59 2.59
CA ALA A 289 4.44 6.61 2.79
C ALA A 289 3.80 5.21 2.83
N ALA A 290 4.09 4.36 1.86
CA ALA A 290 3.49 3.02 1.70
C ALA A 290 3.70 2.10 2.92
N THR A 291 4.79 2.31 3.66
CA THR A 291 5.18 1.48 4.81
C THR A 291 4.67 2.00 6.15
N GLY A 292 3.88 3.08 6.17
CA GLY A 292 3.37 3.67 7.42
C GLY A 292 3.91 5.06 7.74
N GLN A 293 4.35 5.83 6.73
CA GLN A 293 4.77 7.24 6.85
C GLN A 293 6.01 7.47 7.73
N HIS A 294 7.02 6.62 7.56
CA HIS A 294 8.29 6.81 8.27
C HIS A 294 8.99 8.11 7.84
N LEU A 295 9.62 8.78 8.81
CA LEU A 295 10.43 9.96 8.56
C LEU A 295 11.68 9.60 7.77
N LEU A 296 12.05 10.52 6.88
CA LEU A 296 13.18 10.47 5.97
C LEU A 296 14.13 11.64 6.25
N PRO A 297 15.37 11.59 5.75
CA PRO A 297 16.25 12.75 5.77
C PRO A 297 15.60 14.03 5.22
N SER A 298 14.77 13.92 4.17
CA SER A 298 14.05 15.05 3.56
C SER A 298 12.70 15.40 4.20
N SER A 299 12.27 14.75 5.30
CA SER A 299 11.01 15.08 5.99
C SER A 299 11.05 16.41 6.75
N GLY A 300 12.16 17.13 6.75
CA GLY A 300 12.36 18.39 7.48
C GLY A 300 12.52 18.22 9.00
N ILE A 301 12.32 17.01 9.54
CA ILE A 301 12.46 16.68 10.95
C ILE A 301 13.04 15.28 11.15
N THR A 302 13.92 15.14 12.12
CA THR A 302 14.50 13.85 12.52
C THR A 302 13.55 13.07 13.44
N PRO A 303 13.74 11.76 13.63
CA PRO A 303 13.00 10.98 14.63
C PRO A 303 13.13 11.51 16.08
N LYS A 304 14.11 12.38 16.34
CA LYS A 304 14.32 13.04 17.65
C LYS A 304 13.66 14.42 17.75
N GLY A 305 12.91 14.85 16.74
CA GLY A 305 12.25 16.16 16.72
C GLY A 305 13.14 17.35 16.31
N LEU A 306 14.40 17.11 15.91
CA LEU A 306 15.31 18.15 15.44
C LEU A 306 15.05 18.47 13.96
N SER A 307 15.17 19.74 13.56
CA SER A 307 15.06 20.14 12.15
C SER A 307 16.14 19.48 11.29
N SER A 308 15.74 18.99 10.11
CA SER A 308 16.64 18.47 9.08
C SER A 308 16.72 19.45 7.92
N LEU A 309 17.94 19.78 7.49
CA LEU A 309 18.22 20.61 6.31
C LEU A 309 18.60 19.77 5.08
N VAL A 310 18.53 18.44 5.19
CA VAL A 310 18.89 17.53 4.11
C VAL A 310 17.76 17.53 3.08
N THR A 311 18.07 17.85 1.83
CA THR A 311 17.11 17.83 0.71
C THR A 311 17.59 16.91 -0.40
N ILE A 312 16.63 16.38 -1.17
CA ILE A 312 16.92 15.51 -2.33
C ILE A 312 17.74 16.30 -3.37
N GLU A 313 17.36 17.54 -3.66
CA GLU A 313 18.10 18.38 -4.61
C GLU A 313 19.55 18.62 -4.19
N ASN A 314 19.80 18.95 -2.92
CA ASN A 314 21.18 19.18 -2.46
C ASN A 314 22.03 17.91 -2.59
N ALA A 315 21.47 16.75 -2.30
CA ALA A 315 22.15 15.47 -2.50
C ALA A 315 22.44 15.19 -3.98
N LEU A 316 21.46 15.41 -4.87
CA LEU A 316 21.62 15.26 -6.33
C LEU A 316 22.69 16.20 -6.88
N ARG A 317 22.68 17.48 -6.47
CA ARG A 317 23.70 18.46 -6.87
C ARG A 317 25.08 18.07 -6.33
N GLY A 318 25.15 17.55 -5.11
CA GLY A 318 26.39 17.08 -4.48
C GLY A 318 27.07 15.95 -5.26
N VAL A 319 26.30 15.09 -5.93
CA VAL A 319 26.83 14.02 -6.82
C VAL A 319 26.92 14.44 -8.30
N GLY A 320 26.77 15.74 -8.58
CA GLY A 320 27.03 16.32 -9.90
C GLY A 320 25.88 16.21 -10.91
N VAL A 321 24.64 15.99 -10.47
CA VAL A 321 23.46 16.07 -11.35
C VAL A 321 23.23 17.54 -11.73
N LYS A 322 23.18 17.81 -13.04
CA LYS A 322 23.03 19.18 -13.58
C LYS A 322 21.59 19.52 -13.94
N TRP A 323 20.86 18.56 -14.52
CA TRP A 323 19.49 18.76 -14.97
C TRP A 323 18.53 18.33 -13.87
N ILE A 324 17.97 19.31 -13.17
CA ILE A 324 16.97 19.11 -12.10
C ILE A 324 15.85 20.12 -12.34
N LYS A 325 14.61 19.64 -12.49
CA LYS A 325 13.41 20.48 -12.57
C LYS A 325 12.42 20.06 -11.50
N TYR A 326 11.71 21.04 -10.94
CA TYR A 326 10.60 20.80 -10.01
C TYR A 326 9.28 20.89 -10.73
N VAL A 327 8.29 20.16 -10.22
CA VAL A 327 6.90 20.32 -10.62
C VAL A 327 5.97 20.15 -9.44
N ASP A 328 5.00 21.06 -9.32
CA ASP A 328 3.86 20.86 -8.43
C ASP A 328 3.04 19.69 -8.96
N SER A 329 2.96 18.64 -8.16
CA SER A 329 2.23 17.44 -8.53
C SER A 329 0.78 17.73 -8.95
N TYR A 330 0.08 18.67 -8.33
CA TYR A 330 -1.33 18.95 -8.69
C TYR A 330 -1.47 19.76 -9.98
N SER A 331 -0.40 20.35 -10.50
CA SER A 331 -0.36 21.06 -11.77
C SER A 331 -0.10 20.09 -12.93
N LEU A 332 -1.14 19.37 -13.35
CA LEU A 332 -1.03 18.28 -14.33
C LEU A 332 -0.36 18.73 -15.65
N GLN A 333 -0.76 19.89 -16.19
CA GLN A 333 -0.22 20.38 -17.44
C GLN A 333 1.27 20.73 -17.34
N ASP A 334 1.69 21.31 -16.21
CA ASP A 334 3.09 21.61 -15.94
C ASP A 334 3.90 20.32 -15.78
N ALA A 335 3.37 19.33 -15.04
CA ALA A 335 3.98 18.00 -14.91
C ALA A 335 4.19 17.36 -16.27
N LYS A 336 3.18 17.44 -17.15
CA LYS A 336 3.27 16.92 -18.52
C LYS A 336 4.39 17.62 -19.31
N ASN A 337 4.47 18.94 -19.23
CA ASN A 337 5.45 19.75 -19.96
C ASN A 337 6.88 19.49 -19.46
N VAL A 338 7.10 19.47 -18.14
CA VAL A 338 8.42 19.23 -17.54
C VAL A 338 8.92 17.81 -17.82
N ILE A 339 8.04 16.81 -17.78
CA ILE A 339 8.40 15.43 -18.14
C ILE A 339 8.70 15.35 -19.64
N ALA A 340 7.92 16.01 -20.51
CA ALA A 340 8.21 16.10 -21.93
C ALA A 340 9.59 16.74 -22.20
N ASP A 341 9.90 17.85 -21.55
CA ASP A 341 11.23 18.49 -21.64
C ASP A 341 12.36 17.54 -21.22
N ALA A 342 12.15 16.75 -20.16
CA ALA A 342 13.12 15.74 -19.74
C ALA A 342 13.32 14.65 -20.80
N LEU A 343 12.24 14.27 -21.48
CA LEU A 343 12.30 13.31 -22.58
C LEU A 343 12.95 13.90 -23.84
N ASP A 344 12.79 15.19 -24.10
CA ASP A 344 13.33 15.84 -25.29
C ASP A 344 14.79 16.28 -25.12
N ALA A 345 15.25 16.48 -23.89
CA ALA A 345 16.63 16.85 -23.56
C ALA A 345 17.62 15.68 -23.68
N ARG A 346 17.55 14.89 -24.75
CA ARG A 346 18.48 13.79 -25.08
C ARG A 346 19.94 14.25 -25.03
N ASP A 347 20.84 13.31 -24.74
CA ASP A 347 22.29 13.51 -24.65
C ASP A 347 22.75 14.49 -23.54
N GLN A 348 21.86 14.84 -22.59
CA GLN A 348 22.22 15.62 -21.40
C GLN A 348 22.51 14.74 -20.17
N GLY A 349 22.49 13.41 -20.35
CA GLY A 349 22.72 12.43 -19.30
C GLY A 349 21.52 12.31 -18.36
N LEU A 350 21.78 12.07 -17.07
CA LEU A 350 20.72 11.94 -16.07
C LEU A 350 19.93 13.24 -15.89
N ARG A 351 18.63 13.18 -16.19
CA ARG A 351 17.66 14.27 -16.00
C ARG A 351 16.71 13.92 -14.88
N VAL A 352 16.63 14.77 -13.86
CA VAL A 352 15.79 14.53 -12.69
C VAL A 352 14.61 15.50 -12.66
N VAL A 353 13.41 14.95 -12.58
CA VAL A 353 12.17 15.68 -12.28
C VAL A 353 11.77 15.39 -10.85
N ILE A 354 11.60 16.42 -10.03
CA ILE A 354 11.16 16.28 -8.63
C ILE A 354 9.72 16.79 -8.54
N SER A 355 8.81 15.87 -8.24
CA SER A 355 7.41 16.19 -7.96
C SER A 355 7.23 16.44 -6.47
N ASN A 356 6.80 17.63 -6.07
CA ASN A 356 6.66 18.00 -4.66
C ASN A 356 5.19 18.07 -4.25
N ASN A 357 4.77 17.38 -3.17
CA ASN A 357 3.54 17.63 -2.40
C ASN A 357 3.41 16.60 -1.27
N GLU A 358 3.00 17.03 -0.08
CA GLU A 358 2.87 16.14 1.08
C GLU A 358 1.92 14.96 0.84
N CYS A 359 2.29 13.78 1.32
CA CYS A 359 1.41 12.61 1.41
C CYS A 359 0.06 13.01 2.02
N MET A 360 -1.03 12.85 1.24
CA MET A 360 -2.36 13.29 1.66
C MET A 360 -2.84 12.60 2.94
N LEU A 361 -2.47 11.34 3.17
CA LEU A 361 -2.80 10.67 4.42
C LEU A 361 -2.09 11.31 5.63
N ALA A 362 -0.83 11.74 5.48
CA ALA A 362 -0.08 12.39 6.55
C ALA A 362 -0.68 13.77 6.84
N ARG A 363 -0.98 14.52 5.78
CA ARG A 363 -1.67 15.80 5.85
C ARG A 363 -3.02 15.68 6.56
N GLN A 364 -3.86 14.71 6.18
CA GLN A 364 -5.18 14.51 6.79
C GLN A 364 -5.10 14.04 8.24
N ARG A 365 -4.10 13.25 8.63
CA ARG A 365 -3.87 12.88 10.04
C ARG A 365 -3.59 14.10 10.92
N ARG A 366 -2.93 15.13 10.38
CA ARG A 366 -2.68 16.40 11.06
C ARG A 366 -3.87 17.35 11.00
N GLU A 367 -4.44 17.55 9.82
CA GLU A 367 -5.47 18.59 9.60
C GLU A 367 -6.86 18.19 10.10
N ARG A 368 -7.27 16.92 10.00
CA ARG A 368 -8.64 16.52 10.38
C ARG A 368 -8.90 16.74 11.88
N PRO A 369 -8.03 16.31 12.81
CA PRO A 369 -8.22 16.58 14.23
C PRO A 369 -8.23 18.09 14.54
N ALA A 370 -7.30 18.84 13.95
CA ALA A 370 -7.23 20.29 14.15
C ALA A 370 -8.49 21.02 13.65
N LYS A 371 -9.04 20.61 12.50
CA LYS A 371 -10.31 21.14 11.98
C LYS A 371 -11.49 20.76 12.87
N ALA A 372 -11.54 19.52 13.37
CA ALA A 372 -12.58 19.08 14.30
C ALA A 372 -12.55 19.88 15.61
N GLU A 373 -11.36 20.12 16.17
CA GLU A 373 -11.18 20.96 17.35
C GLU A 373 -11.61 22.41 17.10
N ALA A 374 -11.25 22.99 15.96
CA ALA A 374 -11.69 24.32 15.57
C ALA A 374 -13.22 24.42 15.47
N LEU A 375 -13.88 23.41 14.88
CA LEU A 375 -15.33 23.34 14.81
C LEU A 375 -15.97 23.24 16.20
N ASN A 376 -15.45 22.38 17.07
CA ASN A 376 -15.94 22.18 18.44
C ASN A 376 -15.77 23.43 19.31
N THR A 377 -14.73 24.23 19.06
CA THR A 377 -14.48 25.50 19.77
C THR A 377 -15.22 26.69 19.15
N GLY A 378 -16.14 26.45 18.21
CA GLY A 378 -16.95 27.49 17.59
C GLY A 378 -16.19 28.38 16.60
N LYS A 379 -14.95 28.04 16.25
CA LYS A 379 -14.17 28.80 15.26
C LYS A 379 -14.76 28.57 13.86
N THR A 380 -14.69 29.61 13.04
CA THR A 380 -15.04 29.53 11.63
C THR A 380 -14.05 28.63 10.89
N VAL A 381 -14.56 27.63 10.19
CA VAL A 381 -13.76 26.72 9.36
C VAL A 381 -14.26 26.79 7.93
N ILE A 382 -13.34 27.02 7.00
CA ILE A 382 -13.58 26.95 5.56
C ILE A 382 -13.26 25.52 5.12
N GLN A 383 -14.25 24.84 4.55
CA GLN A 383 -14.12 23.53 3.96
C GLN A 383 -14.29 23.67 2.45
N GLU A 384 -13.24 23.37 1.72
CA GLU A 384 -13.31 23.28 0.27
C GLU A 384 -14.09 22.01 -0.11
N ILE A 385 -15.04 22.19 -1.02
CA ILE A 385 -15.83 21.11 -1.63
C ILE A 385 -15.53 21.15 -3.11
N PHE A 386 -15.27 19.97 -3.67
CA PHE A 386 -15.14 19.79 -5.10
C PHE A 386 -16.33 18.98 -5.59
N GLY A 387 -16.95 19.40 -6.68
CA GLY A 387 -18.16 18.78 -7.19
C GLY A 387 -18.15 18.66 -8.71
N VAL A 388 -19.14 17.93 -9.20
CA VAL A 388 -19.44 17.80 -10.62
C VAL A 388 -20.85 18.36 -10.84
N ASP A 389 -20.95 19.36 -11.69
CA ASP A 389 -22.21 19.83 -12.22
C ASP A 389 -22.77 18.78 -13.17
N GLU A 390 -23.90 18.22 -12.75
CA GLU A 390 -24.59 17.15 -13.45
C GLU A 390 -25.15 17.59 -14.80
N GLU A 391 -25.59 18.84 -14.92
CA GLU A 391 -26.18 19.35 -16.17
C GLU A 391 -25.10 19.47 -17.24
N VAL A 392 -23.90 19.92 -16.85
CA VAL A 392 -22.75 20.07 -17.73
C VAL A 392 -22.02 18.75 -17.99
N CYS A 393 -22.13 17.77 -17.09
CA CYS A 393 -21.41 16.50 -17.22
C CYS A 393 -21.83 15.75 -18.50
N THR A 394 -20.86 15.46 -19.35
CA THR A 394 -21.02 14.73 -20.62
C THR A 394 -21.23 13.22 -20.43
N GLY A 395 -20.95 12.67 -19.24
CA GLY A 395 -20.97 11.23 -19.01
C GLY A 395 -19.80 10.46 -19.65
N ASP A 396 -18.75 11.15 -20.14
CA ASP A 396 -17.64 10.50 -20.84
C ASP A 396 -16.67 9.73 -19.92
N HIS A 397 -16.69 9.99 -18.60
CA HIS A 397 -15.87 9.36 -17.54
C HIS A 397 -14.34 9.39 -17.73
N SER A 398 -13.79 10.28 -18.56
CA SER A 398 -12.34 10.49 -18.71
C SER A 398 -11.68 10.89 -17.39
N CYS A 399 -12.37 11.73 -16.61
CA CYS A 399 -11.98 12.12 -15.26
C CYS A 399 -11.83 10.93 -14.30
N MET A 400 -12.41 9.76 -14.59
CA MET A 400 -12.19 8.51 -13.86
C MET A 400 -11.12 7.65 -14.52
N ARG A 401 -11.13 7.51 -15.86
CA ARG A 401 -10.15 6.69 -16.61
C ARG A 401 -8.71 7.21 -16.56
N LEU A 402 -8.51 8.49 -16.29
CA LEU A 402 -7.19 9.12 -16.21
C LEU A 402 -6.76 9.40 -14.76
N ASN A 403 -7.71 9.48 -13.83
CA ASN A 403 -7.47 9.85 -12.44
C ASN A 403 -7.62 8.65 -11.50
N GLY A 404 -8.63 7.80 -11.62
CA GLY A 404 -8.88 6.65 -10.73
C GLY A 404 -9.19 6.99 -9.27
N CYS A 405 -9.70 8.20 -8.97
CA CYS A 405 -9.93 8.63 -7.59
C CYS A 405 -11.07 7.85 -6.93
N PRO A 406 -10.88 7.25 -5.73
CA PRO A 406 -11.94 6.53 -5.02
C PRO A 406 -13.14 7.40 -4.63
N SER A 407 -12.93 8.72 -4.52
CA SER A 407 -14.00 9.68 -4.21
C SER A 407 -14.76 10.19 -5.42
N LEU A 408 -14.39 9.75 -6.64
CA LEU A 408 -15.10 10.06 -7.86
C LEU A 408 -15.87 8.80 -8.30
N THR A 409 -17.18 8.81 -8.09
CA THR A 409 -18.09 7.70 -8.36
C THR A 409 -19.09 8.07 -9.46
N LEU A 410 -20.04 7.17 -9.74
CA LEU A 410 -21.13 7.42 -10.67
C LEU A 410 -22.44 7.61 -9.90
N LYS A 411 -23.35 8.41 -10.47
CA LYS A 411 -24.76 8.49 -10.06
C LYS A 411 -25.65 8.50 -11.31
N GLU A 412 -26.89 8.05 -11.16
CA GLU A 412 -27.89 8.20 -12.23
C GLU A 412 -28.15 9.69 -12.51
N SER A 413 -28.44 10.01 -13.77
CA SER A 413 -28.73 11.38 -14.14
C SER A 413 -30.17 11.76 -13.83
N SER A 414 -30.38 12.99 -13.36
CA SER A 414 -31.69 13.65 -13.28
C SER A 414 -32.27 14.00 -14.66
N ASP A 415 -31.42 14.07 -15.69
CA ASP A 415 -31.82 14.28 -17.08
C ASP A 415 -32.20 12.94 -17.73
N PRO A 416 -33.48 12.70 -18.07
CA PRO A 416 -33.92 11.44 -18.66
C PRO A 416 -33.35 11.19 -20.06
N PHE A 417 -32.74 12.19 -20.71
CA PHE A 417 -32.09 12.04 -22.01
C PHE A 417 -30.63 11.61 -21.92
N LYS A 418 -30.03 11.60 -20.72
CA LYS A 418 -28.66 11.09 -20.52
C LYS A 418 -28.69 9.59 -20.31
N GLU A 419 -28.24 8.85 -21.34
CA GLU A 419 -28.17 7.39 -21.31
C GLU A 419 -27.04 6.85 -20.43
N THR A 420 -26.03 7.68 -20.14
CA THR A 420 -24.87 7.30 -19.31
C THR A 420 -24.93 7.96 -17.93
N PRO A 421 -24.53 7.25 -16.86
CA PRO A 421 -24.39 7.84 -15.52
C PRO A 421 -23.47 9.07 -15.53
N VAL A 422 -23.72 10.02 -14.65
CA VAL A 422 -22.87 11.21 -14.49
C VAL A 422 -21.84 10.97 -13.40
N ALA A 423 -20.70 11.66 -13.52
CA ALA A 423 -19.67 11.62 -12.47
C ALA A 423 -20.18 12.33 -11.20
N HIS A 424 -19.82 11.80 -10.05
CA HIS A 424 -20.22 12.30 -8.74
C HIS A 424 -19.03 12.29 -7.78
N VAL A 425 -18.86 13.38 -7.04
CA VAL A 425 -17.82 13.46 -6.00
C VAL A 425 -18.47 13.20 -4.65
N ASN A 426 -18.03 12.15 -3.97
CA ASN A 426 -18.57 11.78 -2.65
C ASN A 426 -17.93 12.56 -1.49
N ASP A 427 -18.50 12.41 -0.30
CA ASP A 427 -18.07 13.10 0.93
C ASP A 427 -16.65 12.74 1.41
N GLY A 428 -16.04 11.69 0.85
CA GLY A 428 -14.65 11.32 1.12
C GLY A 428 -13.65 12.24 0.43
N CYS A 429 -14.09 13.13 -0.47
CA CYS A 429 -13.23 14.03 -1.22
C CYS A 429 -12.52 15.05 -0.33
N VAL A 430 -11.22 15.22 -0.56
CA VAL A 430 -10.37 16.22 0.13
C VAL A 430 -10.16 17.49 -0.70
N ALA A 431 -10.95 17.68 -1.76
CA ALA A 431 -10.92 18.83 -2.65
C ALA A 431 -9.55 19.18 -3.27
N CYS A 432 -8.73 18.18 -3.59
CA CYS A 432 -7.42 18.37 -4.25
C CYS A 432 -7.48 18.96 -5.66
N GLY A 433 -8.66 19.03 -6.30
CA GLY A 433 -8.85 19.62 -7.63
C GLY A 433 -8.37 18.78 -8.82
N HIS A 434 -7.60 17.71 -8.59
CA HIS A 434 -6.92 16.98 -9.66
C HIS A 434 -7.86 16.35 -10.71
N CYS A 435 -9.06 15.87 -10.34
CA CYS A 435 -10.04 15.38 -11.33
C CYS A 435 -10.47 16.47 -12.33
N GLY A 436 -10.56 17.72 -11.90
CA GLY A 436 -10.84 18.87 -12.76
C GLY A 436 -9.68 19.18 -13.69
N GLU A 437 -8.45 19.21 -13.16
CA GLU A 437 -7.22 19.37 -13.97
C GLU A 437 -7.10 18.32 -15.06
N VAL A 438 -7.40 17.06 -14.74
CA VAL A 438 -7.43 15.95 -15.70
C VAL A 438 -8.48 16.16 -16.78
N ALA A 439 -9.70 16.55 -16.40
CA ALA A 439 -10.78 16.77 -17.36
C ALA A 439 -10.49 17.95 -18.31
N HIS A 440 -9.87 19.01 -17.77
CA HIS A 440 -9.45 20.17 -18.54
C HIS A 440 -8.29 19.84 -19.50
N ALA A 441 -7.24 19.17 -19.00
CA ALA A 441 -6.09 18.77 -19.81
C ALA A 441 -6.47 17.78 -20.92
N ALA A 442 -7.49 16.95 -20.69
CA ALA A 442 -8.04 16.08 -21.71
C ALA A 442 -8.95 16.82 -22.72
N GLN A 443 -9.36 18.07 -22.43
CA GLN A 443 -10.31 18.88 -23.20
C GLN A 443 -11.70 18.25 -23.39
N LEU A 444 -12.17 17.47 -22.39
CA LEU A 444 -13.38 16.65 -22.54
C LEU A 444 -14.59 17.18 -21.79
N CYS A 445 -14.42 17.75 -20.59
CA CYS A 445 -15.57 18.05 -19.71
C CYS A 445 -15.31 19.21 -18.73
N PRO A 446 -16.00 20.37 -18.87
CA PRO A 446 -15.85 21.51 -17.96
C PRO A 446 -16.74 21.41 -16.71
N SER A 447 -17.30 20.24 -16.39
CA SER A 447 -18.32 20.09 -15.35
C SER A 447 -17.83 20.23 -13.91
N PHE A 448 -16.55 20.46 -13.67
CA PHE A 448 -16.01 20.51 -12.30
C PHE A 448 -16.10 21.91 -11.71
N TYR A 449 -16.53 21.99 -10.46
CA TYR A 449 -16.53 23.23 -9.70
C TYR A 449 -15.90 23.04 -8.32
N LYS A 450 -15.36 24.14 -7.79
CA LYS A 450 -14.87 24.24 -6.42
C LYS A 450 -15.73 25.24 -5.66
N ALA A 451 -16.24 24.84 -4.51
CA ALA A 451 -17.05 25.67 -3.63
C ALA A 451 -16.43 25.70 -2.23
N GLU A 452 -16.66 26.79 -1.50
CA GLU A 452 -16.24 26.92 -0.10
C GLU A 452 -17.45 26.81 0.82
N ALA A 453 -17.54 25.70 1.56
CA ALA A 453 -18.51 25.55 2.63
C ALA A 453 -17.96 26.14 3.92
N ILE A 454 -18.68 27.08 4.51
CA ILE A 454 -18.26 27.76 5.73
C ILE A 454 -19.06 27.21 6.90
N ARG A 455 -18.36 26.63 7.85
CA ARG A 455 -18.91 26.15 9.12
C ARG A 455 -18.62 27.18 10.20
N ASN A 456 -19.57 27.37 11.11
CA ASN A 456 -19.56 28.43 12.15
C ASN A 456 -19.29 29.82 11.55
N PRO A 457 -20.13 30.31 10.61
CA PRO A 457 -19.96 31.64 10.05
C PRO A 457 -20.11 32.70 11.14
N GLY A 458 -19.26 33.74 11.09
CA GLY A 458 -19.41 34.90 11.99
C GLY A 458 -20.76 35.61 11.82
N VAL A 459 -21.13 36.43 12.81
CA VAL A 459 -22.44 37.11 12.88
C VAL A 459 -22.75 37.92 11.63
N LEU A 460 -21.80 38.76 11.18
CA LEU A 460 -21.97 39.58 9.97
C LEU A 460 -22.26 38.73 8.73
N ARG A 461 -21.48 37.66 8.53
CA ARG A 461 -21.65 36.78 7.36
C ARG A 461 -22.97 36.02 7.42
N THR A 462 -23.44 35.68 8.61
CA THR A 462 -24.75 35.06 8.81
C THR A 462 -25.88 36.01 8.41
N ILE A 463 -25.77 37.30 8.75
CA ILE A 463 -26.74 38.33 8.36
C ILE A 463 -26.75 38.50 6.84
N PHE A 464 -25.59 38.69 6.21
CA PHE A 464 -25.49 38.82 4.75
C PHE A 464 -25.99 37.57 4.02
N SER A 465 -25.69 36.38 4.52
CA SER A 465 -26.18 35.12 3.94
C SER A 465 -27.71 35.03 3.99
N LYS A 466 -28.36 35.47 5.08
CA LYS A 466 -29.82 35.54 5.17
C LYS A 466 -30.42 36.52 4.15
N ILE A 467 -29.81 37.70 4.00
CA ILE A 467 -30.23 38.70 3.01
C ILE A 467 -30.10 38.13 1.60
N ASN A 468 -28.96 37.54 1.25
CA ASN A 468 -28.73 36.95 -0.06
C ASN A 468 -29.70 35.82 -0.37
N ARG A 469 -29.95 34.90 0.57
CA ARG A 469 -30.95 33.85 0.38
C ARG A 469 -32.34 34.43 0.15
N SER A 470 -32.73 35.43 0.94
CA SER A 470 -34.02 36.10 0.76
C SER A 470 -34.15 36.77 -0.62
N LEU A 471 -33.07 37.37 -1.13
CA LEU A 471 -33.05 37.98 -2.46
C LEU A 471 -33.11 36.92 -3.56
N LEU A 472 -32.34 35.84 -3.46
CA LEU A 472 -32.35 34.73 -4.42
C LEU A 472 -33.75 34.12 -4.54
N THR A 473 -34.40 33.84 -3.41
CA THR A 473 -35.77 33.33 -3.39
C THR A 473 -36.76 34.32 -4.00
N ALA A 474 -36.57 35.62 -3.82
CA ALA A 474 -37.43 36.65 -4.43
C ALA A 474 -37.26 36.75 -5.95
N VAL A 475 -36.11 36.33 -6.49
CA VAL A 475 -35.80 36.34 -7.93
C VAL A 475 -36.07 34.97 -8.58
N GLY A 476 -36.56 33.99 -7.83
CA GLY A 476 -36.94 32.67 -8.34
C GLY A 476 -35.76 31.72 -8.57
N ALA A 477 -34.64 31.95 -7.88
CA ALA A 477 -33.46 31.08 -7.86
C ALA A 477 -33.48 30.10 -6.69
#